data_AF-A0A7W5BED5-F1
#
_entry.id   AF-A0A7W5BED5-F1
#
_cell.length_a   1.000
_cell.length_b   1.000
_cell.length_c   1.000
_cell.angle_alpha   90.00
_cell.angle_beta   90.00
_cell.angle_gamma   90.00
#
_symmetry.space_group_name_H-M   'P 1'
#
loop_
_entity.id
_entity.type
_entity.pdbx_description
1 polymer ?
#
loop_
_entity_poly.entity_id
_entity_poly.type
_entity_poly.pdbx_seq_one_letter_code
_entity_poly.pdbx_strand_id
1 'polypeptide(L)'
;MHLTSHEQTILGLIARGRSDRAIAEELDISLSTARKHRENLLAKFEVSKSSQLVVRYFADYGVPLKKMQQRLAPRQFRCASWRWSSCCCKA
;
A
#
# COMPACT_ATOMS: atom_id res chain seq x y z
N MET A 1 -8.65 14.26 13.67
CA MET A 1 -7.63 13.73 12.73
C MET A 1 -8.17 13.87 11.31
N HIS A 2 -7.70 14.85 10.53
CA HIS A 2 -8.17 15.04 9.15
C HIS A 2 -7.10 14.55 8.17
N LEU A 3 -7.46 13.55 7.36
CA LEU A 3 -6.63 13.11 6.25
C LEU A 3 -6.94 13.96 5.02
N THR A 4 -5.89 14.51 4.42
CA THR A 4 -6.02 15.21 3.15
C THR A 4 -6.37 14.24 2.02
N SER A 5 -6.95 14.73 0.93
CA SER A 5 -7.31 13.89 -0.22
C SER A 5 -6.11 13.10 -0.79
N HIS A 6 -4.92 13.70 -0.82
CA HIS A 6 -3.69 13.04 -1.25
C HIS A 6 -3.27 11.89 -0.33
N GLU A 7 -3.37 12.09 0.99
CA GLU A 7 -3.06 11.07 1.99
C GLU A 7 -4.02 9.87 1.88
N GLN A 8 -5.31 10.13 1.63
CA GLN A 8 -6.30 9.08 1.41
C GLN A 8 -6.00 8.26 0.15
N THR A 9 -5.59 8.92 -0.95
CA THR A 9 -5.19 8.22 -2.18
C THR A 9 -3.98 7.32 -1.92
N ILE A 10 -2.93 7.84 -1.27
CA ILE A 10 -1.72 7.08 -0.95
C ILE A 10 -2.04 5.89 -0.05
N LEU A 11 -2.86 6.10 0.98
CA LEU A 11 -3.33 5.04 1.85
C LEU A 11 -4.09 3.96 1.08
N GLY A 12 -4.90 4.38 0.10
CA GLY A 12 -5.58 3.53 -0.88
C GLY A 12 -4.63 2.58 -1.61
N LEU A 13 -3.51 3.12 -2.10
CA LEU A 13 -2.49 2.37 -2.82
C LEU A 13 -1.70 1.42 -1.91
N ILE A 14 -1.40 1.85 -0.68
CA ILE A 14 -0.74 1.01 0.33
C ILE A 14 -1.60 -0.20 0.68
N ALA A 15 -2.91 -0.01 0.87
CA ALA A 15 -3.83 -1.11 1.16
C ALA A 15 -3.97 -2.12 0.01
N ARG A 16 -3.73 -1.67 -1.24
CA ARG A 16 -3.65 -2.54 -2.41
C ARG A 16 -2.32 -3.29 -2.53
N GLY A 17 -1.37 -3.06 -1.62
CA GLY A 17 -0.05 -3.70 -1.63
C GLY A 17 0.91 -3.08 -2.64
N ARG A 18 0.70 -1.83 -3.07
CA ARG A 18 1.66 -1.13 -3.94
C ARG A 18 2.93 -0.76 -3.18
N SER A 19 4.07 -0.89 -3.84
CA SER A 19 5.36 -0.43 -3.33
C SER A 19 5.47 1.09 -3.44
N ASP A 20 6.41 1.69 -2.70
CA ASP A 20 6.73 3.13 -2.78
C ASP A 20 7.06 3.58 -4.21
N ARG A 21 7.69 2.70 -4.99
CA ARG A 21 7.96 2.93 -6.42
C ARG A 21 6.70 2.96 -7.26
N ALA A 22 5.84 1.97 -7.11
CA ALA A 22 4.58 1.93 -7.85
C ALA A 22 3.65 3.10 -7.48
N ILE A 23 3.65 3.51 -6.20
CA ILE A 23 2.90 4.69 -5.73
C ILE A 23 3.42 5.97 -6.39
N ALA A 24 4.75 6.11 -6.48
CA ALA A 24 5.38 7.25 -7.13
C ALA A 24 5.05 7.32 -8.62
N GLU A 25 5.09 6.18 -9.33
CA GLU A 25 4.72 6.10 -10.74
C GLU A 25 3.22 6.37 -10.96
N GLU A 26 2.34 5.88 -10.08
CA GLU A 26 0.88 6.05 -10.22
C GLU A 26 0.42 7.48 -9.92
N LEU A 27 1.16 8.21 -9.09
CA LEU A 27 0.86 9.59 -8.70
C LEU A 27 1.73 10.64 -9.41
N ASP A 28 2.65 10.23 -10.29
CA ASP A 28 3.65 11.08 -10.95
C ASP A 28 4.46 11.94 -9.95
N ILE A 29 4.83 11.36 -8.81
CA ILE A 29 5.62 12.01 -7.76
C ILE A 29 6.99 11.36 -7.61
N SER A 30 7.92 12.06 -6.97
CA SER A 30 9.24 11.49 -6.68
C SER A 30 9.16 10.38 -5.61
N LEU A 31 10.08 9.42 -5.67
CA LEU A 31 10.20 8.33 -4.68
C LEU A 31 10.40 8.83 -3.25
N SER A 32 11.18 9.91 -3.09
CA SER A 32 11.41 10.55 -1.79
C SER A 32 10.12 11.17 -1.25
N THR A 33 9.32 11.79 -2.12
CA THR A 33 8.00 12.32 -1.76
C THR A 33 7.04 11.20 -1.32
N ALA A 34 6.98 10.08 -2.05
CA ALA A 34 6.16 8.93 -1.68
C ALA A 34 6.55 8.34 -0.30
N ARG A 35 7.86 8.24 -0.01
CA ARG A 35 8.35 7.82 1.32
C ARG A 35 7.94 8.79 2.42
N LYS A 36 8.11 10.09 2.18
CA LYS A 36 7.72 11.12 3.14
C LYS A 36 6.22 11.11 3.43
N HIS A 37 5.39 10.91 2.41
CA HIS A 37 3.95 10.73 2.63
C HIS A 37 3.61 9.51 3.46
N ARG A 38 4.32 8.39 3.25
CA ARG A 38 4.17 7.19 4.09
C ARG A 38 4.60 7.46 5.53
N GLU A 39 5.74 8.11 5.76
CA GLU A 39 6.21 8.47 7.10
C GLU A 39 5.22 9.39 7.82
N ASN A 40 4.68 10.39 7.13
CA ASN A 40 3.66 11.27 7.68
C ASN A 40 2.38 10.51 8.05
N LEU A 41 1.94 9.56 7.21
CA LEU A 41 0.81 8.69 7.53
C LEU A 41 1.13 7.81 8.75
N LEU A 42 2.30 7.18 8.80
CA LEU A 42 2.71 6.35 9.94
C LEU A 42 2.74 7.15 11.25
N ALA A 43 3.28 8.38 11.21
CA ALA A 43 3.32 9.28 12.36
C ALA A 43 1.91 9.71 12.79
N LYS A 44 1.01 10.02 11.85
CA LYS A 44 -0.39 10.37 12.16
C LYS A 44 -1.13 9.23 12.84
N PHE A 45 -0.89 7.98 12.44
CA PHE A 45 -1.57 6.82 13.00
C PHE A 45 -0.79 6.14 14.14
N GLU A 46 0.36 6.70 14.54
CA GLU A 46 1.24 6.17 15.59
C GLU A 46 1.62 4.69 15.38
N VAL A 47 1.84 4.30 14.12
CA VAL A 47 2.18 2.93 13.73
C VAL A 47 3.54 2.87 13.05
N SER A 48 4.29 1.79 13.30
CA SER A 48 5.62 1.63 12.70
C SER A 48 5.59 0.91 11.34
N LYS A 49 4.49 0.21 11.02
CA LYS A 49 4.39 -0.67 9.84
C LYS A 49 3.24 -0.26 8.94
N SER A 50 3.46 -0.33 7.63
CA SER A 50 2.43 -0.03 6.62
C SER A 50 1.27 -1.02 6.63
N SER A 51 1.51 -2.28 6.99
CA SER A 51 0.43 -3.26 7.18
C SER A 51 -0.47 -2.88 8.37
N GLN A 52 0.14 -2.44 9.47
CA GLN A 52 -0.57 -2.00 10.66
C GLN A 52 -1.38 -0.72 10.40
N LEU A 53 -0.84 0.20 9.60
CA LEU A 53 -1.54 1.38 9.11
C LEU A 53 -2.85 1.03 8.41
N VAL A 54 -2.81 0.04 7.51
CA VAL A 54 -3.98 -0.42 6.74
C VAL A 54 -5.01 -1.07 7.67
N VAL A 55 -4.58 -1.96 8.56
CA VAL A 55 -5.46 -2.60 9.54
C VAL A 55 -6.13 -1.56 10.44
N ARG A 56 -5.37 -0.57 10.92
CA ARG A 56 -5.88 0.49 11.77
C ARG A 56 -6.91 1.35 11.04
N TYR A 57 -6.62 1.75 9.80
CA TYR A 57 -7.56 2.48 8.97
C TYR A 57 -8.86 1.71 8.73
N PHE A 58 -8.80 0.41 8.43
CA PHE A 58 -10.01 -0.39 8.26
C PHE A 58 -10.82 -0.52 9.55
N ALA A 59 -10.15 -0.60 10.71
CA ALA A 59 -10.80 -0.62 12.02
C ALA A 59 -11.51 0.71 12.33
N ASP A 60 -10.88 1.85 11.99
CA ASP A 60 -11.40 3.18 12.33
C ASP A 60 -12.50 3.65 11.34
N TYR A 61 -12.39 3.34 10.04
CA TYR A 61 -13.22 3.95 8.99
C TYR A 61 -14.16 2.98 8.26
N GLY A 62 -14.00 1.65 8.40
CA GLY A 62 -14.95 0.65 7.89
C GLY A 62 -15.27 0.68 6.38
N VAL A 63 -14.61 1.53 5.57
CA VAL A 63 -14.95 1.74 4.16
C VAL A 63 -13.98 1.02 3.21
N PRO A 64 -14.49 0.38 2.15
CA PRO A 64 -13.66 -0.13 1.09
C PRO A 64 -13.07 1.03 0.30
N LEU A 65 -11.74 1.12 0.26
CA LEU A 65 -11.02 2.11 -0.54
C LEU A 65 -11.50 2.02 -2.00
N LYS A 66 -12.04 3.14 -2.49
CA LYS A 66 -12.71 3.27 -3.79
C LYS A 66 -11.91 2.56 -4.89
N LYS A 67 -12.56 1.65 -5.63
CA LYS A 67 -11.96 1.00 -6.80
C LYS A 67 -11.72 2.08 -7.86
N MET A 68 -10.45 2.37 -8.13
CA MET A 68 -10.05 3.28 -9.21
C MET A 68 -8.84 2.66 -9.92
N GLN A 69 -9.18 2.15 -11.12
CA GLN A 69 -8.41 1.58 -12.23
C GLN A 69 -6.96 1.13 -12.01
N GLN A 70 -6.76 -0.19 -11.97
CA GLN A 70 -5.52 -0.80 -12.46
C GLN A 70 -5.65 -0.99 -13.98
N ARG A 71 -5.35 0.04 -14.76
CA ARG A 71 -4.84 -0.18 -16.11
C ARG A 71 -3.33 -0.04 -16.01
N LEU A 72 -2.62 -1.16 -15.88
CA LEU A 72 -1.27 -1.44 -16.42
C LEU A 72 -0.71 -2.74 -15.79
N ALA A 73 -0.05 -3.49 -16.66
CA ALA A 73 0.29 -4.91 -16.66
C ALA A 73 1.13 -5.44 -15.46
N PRO A 74 1.21 -6.77 -15.26
CA PRO A 74 1.95 -7.36 -14.16
C PRO A 74 3.46 -7.23 -14.40
N ARG A 75 4.09 -6.29 -13.72
CA ARG A 75 5.53 -6.37 -13.45
C ARG A 75 5.71 -6.22 -11.95
N GLN A 76 5.91 -7.37 -11.32
CA GLN A 76 6.98 -7.64 -10.35
C GLN A 76 6.52 -8.46 -9.15
N PHE A 77 6.19 -9.73 -9.40
CA PHE A 77 6.65 -10.76 -8.47
C PHE A 77 8.17 -10.87 -8.64
N ARG A 78 8.92 -10.13 -7.81
CA ARG A 78 10.32 -10.50 -7.57
C ARG A 78 10.28 -11.58 -6.49
N CYS A 79 10.10 -12.82 -6.94
CA CYS A 79 10.36 -14.00 -6.12
C CYS A 79 11.87 -14.00 -5.84
N ALA A 80 12.26 -13.49 -4.67
CA ALA A 80 13.62 -13.63 -4.17
C ALA A 80 13.51 -14.45 -2.89
N SER A 81 14.03 -15.68 -2.95
CA SER A 81 14.20 -16.60 -1.83
C SER A 81 12.91 -17.20 -1.23
N TRP A 82 12.08 -17.82 -2.07
CA TRP A 82 11.26 -18.94 -1.59
C TRP A 82 11.60 -20.18 -2.41
N ARG A 83 12.41 -21.06 -1.81
CA ARG A 83 12.50 -22.46 -2.22
C ARG A 83 11.14 -23.08 -1.88
N TRP A 84 10.18 -22.96 -2.80
CA TRP A 84 8.94 -23.74 -2.75
C TRP A 84 9.32 -25.19 -3.00
N SER A 85 9.52 -25.94 -1.94
CA SER A 85 9.60 -27.39 -1.99
C SER A 85 8.58 -27.91 -0.99
N SER A 86 7.50 -28.51 -1.51
CA SER A 86 6.40 -29.18 -0.81
C SER A 86 5.20 -28.25 -0.48
N CYS A 87 4.11 -28.33 -1.23
CA CYS A 87 2.98 -29.26 -1.04
C CYS A 87 1.97 -28.78 0.01
N CYS A 88 0.80 -28.32 -0.47
CA CYS A 88 -0.55 -28.85 -0.16
C CYS A 88 -1.62 -27.75 -0.22
N CYS A 89 -2.25 -27.61 -1.39
CA CYS A 89 -3.70 -27.50 -1.51
C CYS A 89 -4.11 -28.37 -2.71
N LYS A 90 -4.56 -29.60 -2.42
CA LYS A 90 -5.35 -30.45 -3.34
C LYS A 90 -6.67 -29.71 -3.66
N ALA A 91 -7.36 -29.87 -4.77
CA ALA A 91 -7.33 -30.79 -5.90
C ALA A 91 -7.72 -30.02 -7.18
#